data_AF-A0A7C8P5P5-F1
#
_entry.id   AF-A0A7C8P5P5-F1
#
_cell.length_a   1.000
_cell.length_b   1.000
_cell.length_c   1.000
_cell.angle_alpha   90.00
_cell.angle_beta   90.00
_cell.angle_gamma   90.00
#
_symmetry.space_group_name_H-M   'P 1'
#
loop_
_entity.id
_entity.type
_entity.pdbx_description
1 polymer ?
#
loop_
_entity_poly.entity_id
_entity_poly.type
_entity_poly.pdbx_seq_one_letter_code
_entity_poly.pdbx_strand_id
1 'polypeptide(L)'
;MNSALLLRPQAYPEPKYVPDDACIMCNKRPANICNHCRSVWYCSKPCREGDWASHQILCESFANQKPRPSPAHKRAIFFPPGEEKPQLVWVPCRGSGAGRDGEVCDVKDYIGDGNMGALIVNHNPLTNRKLGGTYRKGKPRGGSIHIYYRETFLVDGSALNWSVFTSVNRSGGVPHHTWRGPIIVLREKMPNRYDDINLGDFRHIMDFFLVHNRNMMLLLPPLTDSYGPALHPISYVLGFGLLLFCYIWFYKM
;
A
#
# COMPACT_ATOMS: atom_id res chain seq x y z
N MET A 1 -21.51 46.35 -4.33
CA MET A 1 -21.03 45.54 -3.19
C MET A 1 -21.40 44.08 -3.47
N ASN A 2 -20.50 43.35 -4.13
CA ASN A 2 -20.72 41.93 -4.47
C ASN A 2 -20.11 41.07 -3.38
N SER A 3 -20.96 40.53 -2.52
CA SER A 3 -20.58 39.54 -1.51
C SER A 3 -20.43 38.19 -2.18
N ALA A 4 -19.20 37.82 -2.53
CA ALA A 4 -18.86 36.47 -2.95
C ALA A 4 -19.06 35.53 -1.74
N LEU A 5 -20.14 34.76 -1.77
CA LEU A 5 -20.35 33.63 -0.86
C LEU A 5 -19.25 32.60 -1.16
N LEU A 6 -18.25 32.53 -0.27
CA LEU A 6 -17.31 31.43 -0.20
C LEU A 6 -18.10 30.15 0.12
N LEU A 7 -18.42 29.37 -0.91
CA LEU A 7 -18.92 28.01 -0.75
C LEU A 7 -17.87 27.24 0.04
N ARG A 8 -18.16 26.96 1.31
CA ARG A 8 -17.37 26.01 2.10
C ARG A 8 -17.33 24.68 1.33
N PRO A 9 -16.16 24.03 1.17
CA PRO A 9 -16.12 22.68 0.64
C PRO A 9 -17.06 21.81 1.48
N GLN A 10 -18.04 21.17 0.83
CA GLN A 10 -18.88 20.19 1.51
C GLN A 10 -17.95 19.15 2.11
N ALA A 11 -17.98 19.01 3.44
CA ALA A 11 -17.16 18.03 4.14
C ALA A 11 -17.51 16.65 3.59
N TYR A 12 -16.59 16.04 2.85
CA TYR A 12 -16.74 14.65 2.42
C TYR A 12 -16.94 13.80 3.67
N PRO A 13 -17.93 12.89 3.70
CA PRO A 13 -18.17 12.07 4.87
C PRO A 13 -16.92 11.26 5.19
N GLU A 14 -16.39 11.42 6.40
CA GLU A 14 -15.22 10.70 6.90
C GLU A 14 -15.36 9.18 6.65
N PRO A 15 -14.32 8.52 6.08
CA PRO A 15 -14.35 7.08 5.85
C PRO A 15 -14.61 6.31 7.15
N LYS A 16 -15.63 5.45 7.14
CA LYS A 16 -15.99 4.64 8.30
C LYS A 16 -15.09 3.41 8.39
N TYR A 17 -14.72 3.04 9.63
CA TYR A 17 -14.06 1.76 9.90
C TYR A 17 -14.97 0.61 9.47
N VAL A 18 -14.42 -0.34 8.72
CA VAL A 18 -15.12 -1.54 8.26
C VAL A 18 -14.40 -2.77 8.82
N PRO A 19 -15.11 -3.65 9.55
CA PRO A 19 -14.56 -4.90 10.06
C PRO A 19 -14.00 -5.83 8.96
N ASP A 20 -12.99 -6.61 9.31
CA ASP A 20 -12.34 -7.57 8.40
C ASP A 20 -13.27 -8.67 7.88
N ASP A 21 -14.35 -8.97 8.61
CA ASP A 21 -15.38 -9.94 8.22
C ASP A 21 -16.48 -9.37 7.32
N ALA A 22 -16.35 -8.11 6.87
CA ALA A 22 -17.22 -7.51 5.86
C ALA A 22 -16.78 -7.88 4.45
N CYS A 23 -17.73 -7.83 3.51
CA CYS A 23 -17.45 -8.08 2.09
C CYS A 23 -16.31 -7.18 1.58
N ILE A 24 -15.26 -7.79 1.02
CA ILE A 24 -14.08 -7.04 0.55
C ILE A 24 -14.41 -6.07 -0.60
N MET A 25 -15.42 -6.39 -1.40
CA MET A 25 -15.78 -5.62 -2.59
C MET A 25 -16.77 -4.48 -2.33
N CYS A 26 -17.61 -4.57 -1.29
CA CYS A 26 -18.69 -3.60 -1.09
C CYS A 26 -18.95 -3.22 0.38
N ASN A 27 -18.14 -3.71 1.32
CA ASN A 27 -18.22 -3.45 2.76
C ASN A 27 -19.52 -3.90 3.47
N LYS A 28 -20.44 -4.59 2.78
CA LYS A 28 -21.69 -5.09 3.35
C LYS A 28 -21.47 -6.30 4.28
N ARG A 29 -22.36 -6.43 5.25
CA ARG A 29 -22.48 -7.58 6.17
C ARG A 29 -23.95 -8.08 6.18
N PRO A 30 -24.21 -9.37 6.48
CA PRO A 30 -23.22 -10.42 6.70
C PRO A 30 -22.49 -10.80 5.40
N ALA A 31 -21.33 -11.43 5.54
CA ALA A 31 -20.56 -11.98 4.44
C ALA A 31 -20.12 -13.41 4.81
N ASN A 32 -19.77 -14.20 3.80
CA ASN A 32 -19.25 -15.54 3.97
C ASN A 32 -17.78 -15.58 3.57
N ILE A 33 -16.98 -16.30 4.36
CA ILE A 33 -15.57 -16.49 4.06
C ILE A 33 -15.40 -17.38 2.83
N CYS A 34 -14.36 -17.16 2.04
CA CYS A 34 -13.99 -18.09 0.98
C CYS A 34 -13.70 -19.47 1.59
N ASN A 35 -14.41 -20.50 1.14
CA ASN A 35 -14.31 -21.85 1.70
C ASN A 35 -12.95 -22.52 1.44
N HIS A 36 -12.20 -22.06 0.44
CA HIS A 36 -10.88 -22.59 0.09
C HIS A 36 -9.78 -21.98 0.96
N CYS A 37 -9.46 -20.70 0.73
CA CYS A 37 -8.35 -20.04 1.46
C CYS A 37 -8.67 -19.61 2.89
N ARG A 38 -9.97 -19.51 3.25
CA ARG A 38 -10.44 -18.98 4.55
C ARG A 38 -9.78 -17.65 4.95
N SER A 39 -9.56 -16.75 3.99
CA SER A 39 -8.75 -15.53 4.19
C SER A 39 -9.44 -14.22 3.75
N VAL A 40 -10.62 -14.30 3.13
CA VAL A 40 -11.37 -13.13 2.64
C VAL A 40 -12.87 -13.41 2.60
N TRP A 41 -13.68 -12.36 2.72
CA TRP A 41 -15.14 -12.44 2.89
C TRP A 41 -15.89 -11.79 1.73
N TYR A 42 -17.00 -12.42 1.30
CA TYR A 42 -17.90 -11.91 0.24
C TYR A 42 -19.37 -12.04 0.66
N CYS A 43 -20.18 -11.01 0.41
CA CYS A 43 -21.62 -11.05 0.72
C CYS A 43 -22.46 -11.76 -0.35
N SER A 44 -21.91 -11.98 -1.54
CA SER A 44 -22.65 -12.55 -2.67
C SER A 44 -21.72 -13.18 -3.71
N LYS A 45 -22.29 -14.03 -4.57
CA LYS A 45 -21.58 -14.64 -5.71
C LYS A 45 -21.01 -13.57 -6.66
N PRO A 46 -21.74 -12.51 -7.07
CA PRO A 46 -21.17 -11.44 -7.89
C PRO A 46 -19.97 -10.73 -7.26
N CYS A 47 -19.97 -10.47 -5.95
CA CYS A 47 -18.81 -9.87 -5.29
C CYS A 47 -17.60 -10.81 -5.32
N ARG A 48 -17.80 -12.13 -5.16
CA ARG A 48 -16.71 -13.10 -5.26
C ARG A 48 -16.17 -13.21 -6.70
N GLU A 49 -17.06 -13.25 -7.68
CA GLU A 49 -16.68 -13.35 -9.10
C GLU A 49 -15.96 -12.10 -9.59
N GLY A 50 -16.40 -10.91 -9.17
CA GLY A 50 -15.74 -9.65 -9.49
C GLY A 50 -14.33 -9.51 -8.91
N ASP A 51 -14.00 -10.27 -7.86
CA ASP A 51 -12.66 -10.31 -7.27
C ASP A 51 -11.81 -11.49 -7.76
N TRP A 52 -12.42 -12.48 -8.44
CA TRP A 52 -11.83 -13.79 -8.70
C TRP A 52 -10.47 -13.74 -9.41
N ALA A 53 -10.31 -12.84 -10.38
CA ALA A 53 -9.07 -12.70 -11.16
C ALA A 53 -7.87 -12.30 -10.29
N SER A 54 -8.07 -11.42 -9.31
CA SER A 54 -7.04 -11.03 -8.33
C SER A 54 -6.91 -12.08 -7.21
N HIS A 55 -8.06 -12.49 -6.65
CA HIS A 55 -8.16 -13.48 -5.59
C HIS A 55 -7.39 -14.78 -5.87
N GLN A 56 -7.56 -15.35 -7.06
CA GLN A 56 -6.97 -16.64 -7.42
C GLN A 56 -5.45 -16.65 -7.44
N ILE A 57 -4.80 -15.48 -7.53
CA ILE A 57 -3.33 -15.35 -7.55
C ILE A 57 -2.73 -15.97 -6.28
N LEU A 58 -3.36 -15.71 -5.13
CA LEU A 58 -2.88 -16.12 -3.82
C LEU A 58 -3.84 -17.05 -3.07
N CYS A 59 -5.06 -17.28 -3.56
CA CYS A 59 -6.04 -18.14 -2.88
C CYS A 59 -5.48 -19.52 -2.53
N GLU A 60 -4.84 -20.18 -3.50
CA GLU A 60 -4.18 -21.47 -3.30
C GLU A 60 -3.02 -21.37 -2.29
N SER A 61 -2.19 -20.32 -2.40
CA SER A 61 -1.08 -20.08 -1.48
C SER A 61 -1.55 -19.90 -0.02
N PHE A 62 -2.69 -19.23 0.19
CA PHE A 62 -3.30 -19.08 1.51
C PHE A 62 -3.88 -20.39 2.04
N ALA A 63 -4.53 -21.18 1.18
CA ALA A 63 -5.10 -22.47 1.57
C ALA A 63 -4.02 -23.47 2.00
N ASN A 64 -2.87 -23.47 1.30
CA ASN A 64 -1.81 -24.46 1.44
C ASN A 64 -0.51 -23.90 2.02
N GLN A 65 -0.57 -22.77 2.73
CA GLN A 65 0.64 -22.20 3.32
C GLN A 65 1.26 -23.17 4.33
N LYS A 66 2.58 -23.34 4.23
CA LYS A 66 3.35 -24.12 5.21
C LYS A 66 3.08 -23.62 6.65
N PRO A 67 3.13 -24.52 7.66
CA PRO A 67 2.94 -24.13 9.05
C PRO A 67 3.83 -22.94 9.45
N ARG A 68 3.31 -22.10 10.34
CA ARG A 68 4.04 -20.96 10.89
C ARG A 68 5.31 -21.47 11.60
N PRO A 69 6.52 -21.00 11.22
CA PRO A 69 7.77 -21.50 11.80
C PRO A 69 7.91 -21.27 13.30
N SER A 70 7.44 -20.12 13.80
CA SER A 70 7.37 -19.83 15.24
C SER A 70 6.32 -18.74 15.53
N PRO A 71 5.88 -18.55 16.79
CA PRO A 71 4.94 -17.48 17.15
C PRO A 71 5.41 -16.07 16.77
N ALA A 72 6.73 -15.86 16.68
CA ALA A 72 7.32 -14.59 16.27
C ALA A 72 7.20 -14.33 14.75
N HIS A 73 6.87 -15.33 13.94
CA HIS A 73 6.68 -15.11 12.50
C HIS A 73 5.28 -14.57 12.22
N LYS A 74 5.21 -13.59 11.31
CA LYS A 74 3.97 -13.04 10.78
C LYS A 74 3.90 -13.30 9.29
N ARG A 75 2.69 -13.55 8.81
CA ARG A 75 2.45 -13.72 7.38
C ARG A 75 2.59 -12.39 6.65
N ALA A 76 3.31 -12.40 5.54
CA ALA A 76 3.51 -11.26 4.66
C ALA A 76 3.29 -11.66 3.19
N ILE A 77 3.11 -10.67 2.32
CA ILE A 77 3.08 -10.85 0.88
C ILE A 77 4.32 -10.19 0.29
N PHE A 78 5.15 -10.98 -0.38
CA PHE A 78 6.33 -10.51 -1.08
C PHE A 78 6.04 -10.40 -2.58
N PHE A 79 6.44 -9.28 -3.17
CA PHE A 79 6.38 -8.99 -4.59
C PHE A 79 7.81 -8.99 -5.14
N PRO A 80 8.32 -10.16 -5.55
CA PRO A 80 9.65 -10.28 -6.15
C PRO A 80 9.77 -9.45 -7.44
N PRO A 81 10.88 -8.70 -7.62
CA PRO A 81 11.14 -8.06 -8.90
C PRO A 81 11.48 -9.12 -9.95
N GLY A 82 11.04 -8.93 -11.19
CA GLY A 82 11.29 -9.87 -12.28
C GLY A 82 10.32 -11.07 -12.37
N GLU A 83 9.60 -11.42 -11.31
CA GLU A 83 8.62 -12.52 -11.33
C GLU A 83 7.18 -11.98 -11.39
N GLU A 84 6.27 -12.70 -12.03
CA GLU A 84 4.86 -12.28 -12.16
C GLU A 84 3.99 -12.60 -10.95
N LYS A 85 4.37 -13.60 -10.15
CA LYS A 85 3.52 -14.13 -9.07
C LYS A 85 3.99 -13.62 -7.70
N PRO A 86 3.13 -12.98 -6.90
CA PRO A 86 3.46 -12.67 -5.51
C PRO A 86 3.56 -13.94 -4.67
N GLN A 87 4.36 -13.86 -3.61
CA GLN A 87 4.68 -14.99 -2.75
C GLN A 87 4.16 -14.74 -1.33
N LEU A 88 3.54 -15.76 -0.74
CA LEU A 88 3.09 -15.73 0.64
C LEU A 88 4.20 -16.26 1.55
N VAL A 89 4.73 -15.41 2.43
CA VAL A 89 5.96 -15.69 3.18
C VAL A 89 5.77 -15.50 4.69
N TRP A 90 6.69 -16.07 5.46
CA TRP A 90 6.76 -15.92 6.92
C TRP A 90 7.93 -15.01 7.28
N VAL A 91 7.65 -13.86 7.88
CA VAL A 91 8.66 -12.87 8.26
C VAL A 91 8.86 -12.92 9.78
N PRO A 92 10.10 -13.05 10.29
CA PRO A 92 10.36 -13.01 11.71
C PRO A 92 10.14 -11.59 12.25
N CYS A 93 9.25 -11.44 13.23
CA CYS A 93 8.97 -10.19 13.93
C CYS A 93 9.28 -10.37 15.42
N ARG A 94 10.35 -9.70 15.88
CA ARG A 94 10.87 -9.86 17.25
C ARG A 94 10.54 -8.63 18.08
N GLY A 95 10.35 -8.82 19.39
CA GLY A 95 10.18 -7.69 20.30
C GLY A 95 11.36 -6.73 20.20
N SER A 96 11.08 -5.42 20.19
CA SER A 96 12.06 -4.36 19.89
C SER A 96 13.21 -4.22 20.91
N GLY A 97 13.20 -5.00 22.00
CA GLY A 97 14.20 -4.99 23.06
C GLY A 97 14.24 -3.66 23.83
N ALA A 98 14.87 -3.67 25.01
CA ALA A 98 15.16 -2.47 25.82
C ALA A 98 13.93 -1.64 26.26
N GLY A 99 12.86 -2.30 26.73
CA GLY A 99 11.70 -1.62 27.32
C GLY A 99 10.84 -0.83 26.34
N ARG A 100 11.06 -0.99 25.02
CA ARG A 100 10.20 -0.41 23.98
C ARG A 100 9.01 -1.33 23.71
N ASP A 101 7.81 -0.74 23.71
CA ASP A 101 6.60 -1.44 23.29
C ASP A 101 6.60 -1.62 21.77
N GLY A 102 6.59 -2.90 21.32
CA GLY A 102 6.44 -3.24 19.90
C GLY A 102 7.37 -4.34 19.40
N GLU A 103 7.18 -4.69 18.14
CA GLU A 103 7.83 -5.70 17.32
C GLU A 103 8.54 -5.02 16.14
N VAL A 104 9.70 -5.55 15.76
CA VAL A 104 10.42 -5.21 14.52
C VAL A 104 10.46 -6.45 13.65
N CYS A 105 9.96 -6.33 12.42
CA CYS A 105 9.98 -7.39 11.42
C CYS A 105 11.26 -7.33 10.59
N ASP A 106 11.96 -8.46 10.51
CA ASP A 106 13.19 -8.62 9.76
C ASP A 106 12.87 -8.87 8.29
N VAL A 107 12.77 -7.79 7.53
CA VAL A 107 12.46 -7.80 6.10
C VAL A 107 13.72 -7.73 5.22
N LYS A 108 14.90 -7.77 5.83
CA LYS A 108 16.18 -7.57 5.14
C LYS A 108 16.39 -8.60 4.03
N ASP A 109 16.02 -9.86 4.29
CA ASP A 109 16.12 -10.96 3.32
C ASP A 109 15.29 -10.74 2.05
N TYR A 110 14.28 -9.85 2.09
CA TYR A 110 13.39 -9.55 0.97
C TYR A 110 13.76 -8.25 0.26
N ILE A 111 14.09 -7.20 1.01
CA ILE A 111 14.42 -5.87 0.45
C ILE A 111 15.88 -5.79 0.00
N GLY A 112 16.76 -6.60 0.61
CA GLY A 112 18.20 -6.56 0.42
C GLY A 112 18.88 -5.45 1.22
N ASP A 113 20.17 -5.23 0.93
CA ASP A 113 20.93 -4.13 1.51
C ASP A 113 20.52 -2.78 0.89
N GLY A 114 20.57 -1.72 1.70
CA GLY A 114 20.21 -0.35 1.29
C GLY A 114 19.20 0.32 2.23
N ASN A 115 18.89 1.57 1.94
CA ASN A 115 17.85 2.29 2.68
C ASN A 115 16.47 1.72 2.33
N MET A 116 15.68 1.48 3.36
CA MET A 116 14.33 0.95 3.26
C MET A 116 13.32 2.05 3.57
N GLY A 117 12.36 2.22 2.66
CA GLY A 117 11.21 3.09 2.83
C GLY A 117 9.98 2.30 3.23
N ALA A 118 8.97 2.99 3.78
CA ALA A 118 7.70 2.41 4.14
C ALA A 118 6.53 3.32 3.74
N LEU A 119 5.52 2.76 3.08
CA LEU A 119 4.22 3.41 2.88
C LEU A 119 3.18 2.77 3.81
N ILE A 120 2.31 3.59 4.38
CA ILE A 120 1.26 3.14 5.30
C ILE A 120 -0.11 3.31 4.62
N VAL A 121 -0.83 2.21 4.45
CA VAL A 121 -2.18 2.19 3.88
C VAL A 121 -3.20 2.00 5.01
N ASN A 122 -3.98 3.05 5.27
CA ASN A 122 -5.03 3.07 6.29
C ASN A 122 -6.44 3.21 5.72
N HIS A 123 -6.55 3.48 4.41
CA HIS A 123 -7.80 3.73 3.72
C HIS A 123 -7.70 3.23 2.29
N ASN A 124 -8.75 2.55 1.84
CA ASN A 124 -8.94 2.19 0.44
C ASN A 124 -9.96 3.18 -0.17
N PRO A 125 -9.53 4.07 -1.08
CA PRO A 125 -10.40 5.10 -1.63
C PRO A 125 -11.43 4.53 -2.63
N LEU A 126 -11.17 3.39 -3.28
CA LEU A 126 -12.10 2.80 -4.25
C LEU A 126 -13.35 2.23 -3.60
N THR A 127 -13.19 1.66 -2.41
CA THR A 127 -14.30 1.12 -1.60
C THR A 127 -14.73 2.09 -0.50
N ASN A 128 -14.08 3.25 -0.39
CA ASN A 128 -14.18 4.18 0.72
C ASN A 128 -14.10 3.48 2.10
N ARG A 129 -13.16 2.54 2.23
CA ARG A 129 -13.02 1.66 3.41
C ARG A 129 -11.88 2.12 4.29
N LYS A 130 -12.14 2.48 5.55
CA LYS A 130 -11.08 2.72 6.53
C LYS A 130 -10.63 1.39 7.15
N LEU A 131 -9.34 1.08 7.01
CA LEU A 131 -8.73 -0.17 7.48
C LEU A 131 -8.37 -0.07 8.96
N GLY A 132 -7.88 1.09 9.39
CA GLY A 132 -7.41 1.33 10.75
C GLY A 132 -7.28 2.82 11.09
N GLY A 133 -6.66 3.11 12.24
CA GLY A 133 -6.32 4.48 12.64
C GLY A 133 -7.44 5.28 13.33
N THR A 134 -8.54 4.65 13.77
CA THR A 134 -9.48 5.32 14.69
C THR A 134 -9.27 4.86 16.13
N TYR A 135 -8.75 5.76 16.96
CA TYR A 135 -8.78 5.64 18.42
C TYR A 135 -10.08 6.24 18.93
N ARG A 136 -11.17 5.48 18.91
CA ARG A 136 -12.43 5.93 19.54
C ARG A 136 -12.57 5.27 20.91
N LYS A 137 -12.62 6.08 21.97
CA LYS A 137 -12.70 5.64 23.38
C LYS A 137 -11.53 4.72 23.81
N GLY A 138 -10.31 5.03 23.36
CA GLY A 138 -9.10 4.32 23.80
C GLY A 138 -8.92 2.88 23.28
N LYS A 139 -9.78 2.40 22.36
CA LYS A 139 -9.62 1.09 21.71
C LYS A 139 -9.20 1.28 20.25
N PRO A 140 -8.03 0.79 19.82
CA PRO A 140 -7.68 0.77 18.41
C PRO A 140 -8.70 -0.08 17.65
N ARG A 141 -9.26 0.50 16.58
CA ARG A 141 -10.13 -0.23 15.63
C ARG A 141 -9.40 -0.38 14.32
N GLY A 142 -9.16 -1.64 13.95
CA GLY A 142 -8.48 -1.99 12.72
C GLY A 142 -6.97 -1.83 12.78
N GLY A 143 -6.33 -2.10 11.65
CA GLY A 143 -4.89 -2.03 11.46
C GLY A 143 -4.50 -1.24 10.22
N SER A 144 -3.20 -1.08 10.02
CA SER A 144 -2.58 -0.52 8.83
C SER A 144 -1.94 -1.63 8.01
N ILE A 145 -1.75 -1.37 6.71
CA ILE A 145 -0.92 -2.20 5.85
C ILE A 145 0.36 -1.43 5.57
N HIS A 146 1.52 -2.02 5.89
CA HIS A 146 2.83 -1.43 5.69
C HIS A 146 3.47 -2.04 4.44
N ILE A 147 3.76 -1.20 3.46
CA ILE A 147 4.42 -1.58 2.21
C ILE A 147 5.87 -1.13 2.33
N TYR A 148 6.78 -2.09 2.53
CA TYR A 148 8.21 -1.83 2.56
C TYR A 148 8.78 -1.96 1.16
N TYR A 149 9.65 -1.03 0.81
CA TYR A 149 10.31 -0.96 -0.50
C TYR A 149 11.74 -0.44 -0.32
N ARG A 150 12.60 -0.71 -1.30
CA ARG A 150 13.96 -0.15 -1.33
C ARG A 150 13.91 1.29 -1.81
N GLU A 151 14.45 2.27 -1.08
CA GLU A 151 14.38 3.69 -1.48
C GLU A 151 15.22 4.03 -2.71
N THR A 152 16.31 3.28 -2.92
CA THR A 152 17.27 3.52 -4.02
C THR A 152 16.79 2.99 -5.38
N PHE A 153 15.56 2.50 -5.49
CA PHE A 153 15.06 1.79 -6.68
C PHE A 153 15.11 2.59 -8.00
N LEU A 154 15.20 3.92 -7.92
CA LEU A 154 15.30 4.80 -9.09
C LEU A 154 16.74 4.91 -9.64
N VAL A 155 17.74 4.66 -8.80
CA VAL A 155 19.15 4.93 -9.12
C VAL A 155 20.05 3.71 -9.02
N ASP A 156 19.58 2.61 -8.43
CA ASP A 156 20.37 1.38 -8.22
C ASP A 156 20.18 0.33 -9.32
N GLY A 157 19.47 0.65 -10.40
CA GLY A 157 19.18 -0.29 -11.49
C GLY A 157 18.11 -1.32 -11.16
N SER A 158 17.32 -1.14 -10.10
CA SER A 158 16.24 -2.06 -9.71
C SER A 158 15.34 -2.45 -10.88
N ALA A 159 15.16 -3.76 -11.05
CA ALA A 159 14.31 -4.34 -12.08
C ALA A 159 12.83 -4.00 -11.88
N LEU A 160 12.05 -4.13 -12.96
CA LEU A 160 10.59 -3.98 -12.91
C LEU A 160 9.98 -5.00 -11.95
N ASN A 161 9.00 -4.55 -11.18
CA ASN A 161 8.22 -5.43 -10.33
C ASN A 161 7.01 -5.95 -11.10
N TRP A 162 7.23 -7.00 -11.90
CA TRP A 162 6.18 -7.69 -12.65
C TRP A 162 5.10 -8.27 -11.73
N SER A 163 5.45 -8.62 -10.50
CA SER A 163 4.53 -9.16 -9.52
C SER A 163 3.44 -8.14 -9.18
N VAL A 164 3.82 -6.86 -8.98
CA VAL A 164 2.87 -5.76 -8.81
C VAL A 164 2.06 -5.54 -10.09
N PHE A 165 2.72 -5.47 -11.25
CA PHE A 165 2.03 -5.22 -12.52
C PHE A 165 0.95 -6.25 -12.81
N THR A 166 1.29 -7.54 -12.77
CA THR A 166 0.37 -8.64 -13.02
C THR A 166 -0.77 -8.66 -12.00
N SER A 167 -0.47 -8.43 -10.72
CA SER A 167 -1.50 -8.46 -9.67
C SER A 167 -2.52 -7.31 -9.82
N VAL A 168 -2.08 -6.11 -10.20
CA VAL A 168 -2.98 -4.97 -10.46
C VAL A 168 -3.77 -5.18 -11.75
N ASN A 169 -3.13 -5.68 -12.82
CA ASN A 169 -3.79 -6.03 -14.09
C ASN A 169 -4.96 -7.00 -13.87
N ARG A 170 -4.71 -8.06 -13.11
CA ARG A 170 -5.73 -9.06 -12.73
C ARG A 170 -6.80 -8.50 -11.80
N SER A 171 -6.60 -7.33 -11.21
CA SER A 171 -7.60 -6.61 -10.43
C SER A 171 -8.46 -5.65 -11.28
N GLY A 172 -8.23 -5.60 -12.60
CA GLY A 172 -9.00 -4.81 -13.56
C GLY A 172 -8.43 -3.43 -13.88
N GLY A 173 -7.14 -3.20 -13.65
CA GLY A 173 -6.50 -1.91 -13.96
C GLY A 173 -5.01 -2.00 -14.22
N VAL A 174 -4.37 -0.90 -14.59
CA VAL A 174 -2.91 -0.84 -14.78
C VAL A 174 -2.32 -0.03 -13.64
N PRO A 175 -1.17 -0.44 -13.04
CA PRO A 175 -0.50 0.38 -12.04
C PRO A 175 -0.24 1.79 -12.57
N HIS A 176 -0.50 2.81 -11.75
CA HIS A 176 -0.28 4.20 -12.16
C HIS A 176 1.20 4.53 -12.39
N HIS A 177 2.08 3.89 -11.61
CA HIS A 177 3.52 4.03 -11.72
C HIS A 177 4.18 2.72 -12.09
N THR A 178 5.36 2.84 -12.69
CA THR A 178 6.24 1.70 -12.93
C THR A 178 6.92 1.33 -11.61
N TRP A 179 6.34 0.37 -10.88
CA TRP A 179 6.93 -0.15 -9.65
C TRP A 179 8.18 -0.97 -9.97
N ARG A 180 9.24 -0.74 -9.19
CA ARG A 180 10.56 -1.36 -9.36
C ARG A 180 11.10 -1.82 -8.02
N GLY A 181 12.02 -2.77 -8.09
CA GLY A 181 12.68 -3.34 -6.92
C GLY A 181 11.76 -4.25 -6.10
N PRO A 182 12.32 -4.88 -5.06
CA PRO A 182 11.56 -5.75 -4.16
C PRO A 182 10.60 -4.95 -3.29
N ILE A 183 9.41 -5.51 -3.08
CA ILE A 183 8.40 -4.95 -2.19
C ILE A 183 7.89 -6.07 -1.29
N ILE A 184 7.81 -5.82 0.03
CA ILE A 184 7.17 -6.74 0.97
C ILE A 184 6.12 -6.01 1.79
N VAL A 185 4.99 -6.68 2.00
CA VAL A 185 3.82 -6.09 2.63
C VAL A 185 3.43 -6.86 3.88
N LEU A 186 3.29 -6.12 4.97
CA LEU A 186 2.95 -6.61 6.30
C LEU A 186 1.69 -5.91 6.82
N ARG A 187 0.96 -6.59 7.71
CA ARG A 187 -0.16 -6.00 8.43
C ARG A 187 0.26 -5.61 9.84
N GLU A 188 0.03 -4.36 10.19
CA GLU A 188 0.18 -3.87 11.55
C GLU A 188 -1.21 -3.68 12.18
N LYS A 189 -1.43 -4.29 13.35
CA LYS A 189 -2.72 -4.26 14.07
C LYS A 189 -2.82 -3.10 15.05
N MET A 190 -1.70 -2.76 15.66
CA MET A 190 -1.53 -1.64 16.58
C MET A 190 -0.11 -1.09 16.37
N PRO A 191 0.21 0.14 16.80
CA PRO A 191 1.55 0.70 16.60
C PRO A 191 2.64 -0.29 17.00
N ASN A 192 3.49 -0.64 16.04
CA ASN A 192 4.56 -1.61 16.16
C ASN A 192 4.11 -3.01 16.60
N ARG A 193 2.90 -3.48 16.29
CA ARG A 193 2.46 -4.87 16.57
C ARG A 193 1.83 -5.47 15.33
N TYR A 194 2.46 -6.50 14.80
CA TYR A 194 2.11 -7.10 13.53
C TYR A 194 1.19 -8.31 13.70
N ASP A 195 0.34 -8.53 12.71
CA ASP A 195 -0.57 -9.69 12.63
C ASP A 195 -0.42 -10.35 11.25
N ASP A 196 -1.05 -11.50 11.06
CA ASP A 196 -1.04 -12.16 9.75
C ASP A 196 -1.81 -11.32 8.73
N ILE A 197 -1.14 -10.98 7.63
CA ILE A 197 -1.80 -10.44 6.43
C ILE A 197 -2.83 -11.46 5.91
N ASN A 198 -3.94 -10.97 5.39
CA ASN A 198 -4.97 -11.81 4.78
C ASN A 198 -5.21 -11.44 3.31
N LEU A 199 -6.03 -12.25 2.63
CA LEU A 199 -6.31 -12.05 1.21
C LEU A 199 -7.21 -10.83 0.95
N GLY A 200 -7.88 -10.30 1.98
CA GLY A 200 -8.54 -8.99 1.94
C GLY A 200 -7.52 -7.84 1.87
N ASP A 201 -6.44 -7.90 2.65
CA ASP A 201 -5.35 -6.92 2.59
C ASP A 201 -4.72 -6.92 1.19
N PHE A 202 -4.55 -8.09 0.56
CA PHE A 202 -4.09 -8.17 -0.83
C PHE A 202 -4.94 -7.33 -1.77
N ARG A 203 -6.27 -7.39 -1.64
CA ARG A 203 -7.17 -6.54 -2.44
C ARG A 203 -6.94 -5.05 -2.17
N HIS A 204 -6.77 -4.66 -0.91
CA HIS A 204 -6.48 -3.28 -0.54
C HIS A 204 -5.15 -2.78 -1.12
N ILE A 205 -4.12 -3.64 -1.18
CA ILE A 205 -2.82 -3.32 -1.77
C ILE A 205 -2.95 -3.13 -3.29
N MET A 206 -3.74 -3.96 -3.97
CA MET A 206 -3.96 -3.80 -5.41
C MET A 206 -4.70 -2.51 -5.74
N ASP A 207 -5.75 -2.20 -4.98
CA ASP A 207 -6.48 -0.93 -5.11
C ASP A 207 -5.56 0.26 -4.80
N PHE A 208 -4.65 0.13 -3.82
CA PHE A 208 -3.62 1.13 -3.52
C PHE A 208 -2.67 1.33 -4.70
N PHE A 209 -2.03 0.28 -5.24
CA PHE A 209 -1.12 0.41 -6.38
C PHE A 209 -1.80 0.93 -7.65
N LEU A 210 -3.09 0.70 -7.78
CA LEU A 210 -3.91 1.24 -8.86
C LEU A 210 -4.07 2.77 -8.74
N VAL A 211 -4.29 3.32 -7.54
CA VAL A 211 -4.68 4.74 -7.35
C VAL A 211 -3.61 5.64 -6.72
N HIS A 212 -2.58 5.07 -6.10
CA HIS A 212 -1.57 5.84 -5.38
C HIS A 212 -0.92 6.89 -6.28
N ASN A 213 -0.81 8.12 -5.75
CA ASN A 213 -0.29 9.32 -6.43
C ASN A 213 -1.05 9.80 -7.68
N ARG A 214 -2.25 9.30 -7.99
CA ARG A 214 -3.15 9.96 -8.98
C ARG A 214 -3.59 11.36 -8.54
N ASN A 215 -3.65 11.64 -7.23
CA ASN A 215 -4.07 12.94 -6.70
C ASN A 215 -2.96 13.99 -6.65
N MET A 216 -1.68 13.66 -6.93
CA MET A 216 -0.63 14.67 -7.00
C MET A 216 -0.67 15.49 -8.30
N MET A 217 -1.35 14.99 -9.36
CA MET A 217 -1.62 15.75 -10.58
C MET A 217 -2.84 16.68 -10.49
N LEU A 218 -3.71 16.53 -9.49
CA LEU A 218 -4.83 17.47 -9.26
C LEU A 218 -4.41 18.75 -8.52
N LEU A 219 -3.15 18.83 -8.07
CA LEU A 219 -2.56 20.01 -7.43
C LEU A 219 -1.54 20.73 -8.32
N LEU A 220 -1.22 20.17 -9.49
CA LEU A 220 -0.49 20.92 -10.51
C LEU A 220 -1.52 21.50 -11.48
N PRO A 221 -1.57 22.83 -11.67
CA PRO A 221 -2.42 23.40 -12.71
C PRO A 221 -2.04 22.78 -14.06
N PRO A 222 -3.02 22.56 -14.96
CA PRO A 222 -2.73 22.04 -16.28
C PRO A 222 -1.67 22.93 -16.94
N LEU A 223 -0.60 22.32 -17.44
CA LEU A 223 0.34 23.00 -18.33
C LEU A 223 -0.46 23.37 -19.58
N THR A 224 -0.94 24.61 -19.62
CA THR A 224 -1.50 25.19 -20.83
C THR A 224 -0.35 25.39 -21.82
N ASP A 225 -0.49 24.79 -23.00
CA ASP A 225 0.41 24.88 -24.16
C ASP A 225 0.56 26.31 -24.69
N SER A 226 1.25 27.16 -23.94
CA SER A 226 1.73 28.44 -24.43
C SER A 226 3.01 28.78 -23.69
N TYR A 227 4.14 28.50 -24.33
CA TYR A 227 5.43 29.21 -24.32
C TYR A 227 6.60 28.22 -24.48
N GLY A 228 7.10 28.11 -25.72
CA GLY A 228 8.53 28.01 -26.09
C GLY A 228 9.36 26.78 -25.67
N PRO A 229 10.44 26.44 -26.39
CA PRO A 229 11.09 25.14 -26.29
C PRO A 229 12.10 25.04 -25.13
N ALA A 230 12.13 23.83 -24.57
CA ALA A 230 13.26 23.13 -23.95
C ALA A 230 13.84 23.69 -22.64
N LEU A 231 13.46 23.03 -21.53
CA LEU A 231 14.42 22.48 -20.56
C LEU A 231 13.88 21.12 -20.06
N HIS A 232 14.72 20.08 -20.18
CA HIS A 232 14.43 18.73 -19.69
C HIS A 232 14.13 18.73 -18.17
N PRO A 233 13.19 17.90 -17.67
CA PRO A 233 12.95 17.78 -16.24
C PRO A 233 14.01 16.86 -15.61
N ILE A 234 15.16 17.42 -15.27
CA ILE A 234 15.94 16.95 -14.13
C ILE A 234 15.40 17.71 -12.91
N SER A 235 15.15 17.00 -11.81
CA SER A 235 14.88 17.54 -10.45
C SER A 235 13.42 17.75 -10.05
N TYR A 236 12.73 16.68 -9.67
CA TYR A 236 11.75 16.73 -8.55
C TYR A 236 11.87 15.46 -7.71
N VAL A 237 13.04 15.31 -7.09
CA VAL A 237 13.22 14.49 -5.90
C VAL A 237 13.96 15.37 -4.91
N LEU A 238 13.21 16.12 -4.10
CA LEU A 238 13.70 16.59 -2.83
C LEU A 238 12.62 16.32 -1.79
N GLY A 239 12.88 15.26 -1.02
CA GLY A 239 12.17 14.96 0.20
C GLY A 239 12.38 16.07 1.23
N PHE A 240 11.42 16.15 2.14
CA PHE A 240 11.52 16.95 3.35
C PHE A 240 12.72 16.46 4.19
N GLY A 241 13.76 17.29 4.26
CA GLY A 241 14.90 17.15 5.15
C GLY A 241 15.60 18.50 5.27
N LEU A 242 15.71 18.99 6.50
CA LEU A 242 16.19 20.32 6.88
C LEU A 242 17.58 20.69 6.32
N LEU A 243 17.70 21.98 5.93
CA LEU A 243 18.86 22.88 6.03
C LEU A 243 20.08 22.65 5.11
N LEU A 244 20.26 23.53 4.11
CA LEU A 244 21.19 24.68 4.15
C LEU A 244 21.12 25.43 2.81
N PHE A 245 20.91 26.74 2.84
CA PHE A 245 21.11 27.62 1.69
C PHE A 245 22.60 27.74 1.40
N CYS A 246 23.04 27.34 0.21
CA CYS A 246 24.26 27.87 -0.40
C CYS A 246 23.99 28.14 -1.88
N TYR A 247 23.74 29.41 -2.20
CA TYR A 247 23.83 29.93 -3.57
C TYR A 247 25.31 29.95 -3.96
N ILE A 248 25.68 29.20 -5.00
CA ILE A 248 26.91 29.47 -5.75
C ILE A 248 26.48 29.79 -7.19
N TRP A 249 26.66 31.06 -7.53
CA TRP A 249 26.55 31.60 -8.88
C TRP A 249 27.71 31.08 -9.73
N PHE A 250 27.41 30.62 -10.95
CA PHE A 250 28.35 30.76 -12.07
C PHE A 250 27.59 31.29 -13.28
N TYR A 251 27.80 32.58 -13.54
CA TYR A 251 27.56 33.19 -14.85
C TYR A 251 28.53 32.55 -15.86
N LYS A 252 28.01 32.19 -17.04
CA LYS A 252 28.81 31.86 -18.22
C LYS A 252 29.47 33.13 -18.77
N MET A 253 30.77 33.07 -19.01
CA MET A 253 31.37 33.37 -20.31
C MET A 253 32.34 32.24 -20.65
#